data_AF-A0A843GLZ8-F1
#
_entry.id   AF-A0A843GLZ8-F1
#
_cell.length_a   1.000
_cell.length_b   1.000
_cell.length_c   1.000
_cell.angle_alpha   90.00
_cell.angle_beta   90.00
_cell.angle_gamma   90.00
#
_symmetry.space_group_name_H-M   'P 1'
#
loop_
_entity.id
_entity.type
_entity.pdbx_description
1 polymer ?
#
loop_
_entity_poly.entity_id
_entity_poly.type
_entity_poly.pdbx_seq_one_letter_code
_entity_poly.pdbx_strand_id
1 'polypeptide(L)'
;MITEDYVSFEIAKLLKEKDFDKDVLVTDWWYDEKGNAHKHQNYSYSGSPVYYKETCCHAPTLQMAIKWLREVHHFHIFTVPRWEDVEYISGEWEKQMIGYQYVILDIGDTNRKINQPITTALSPESSYEAAIKYCLENLI
;
A
#
# COMPACT_ATOMS: atom_id res chain seq x y z
N MET A 1 -21.67 -3.91 -2.99
CA MET A 1 -20.71 -4.63 -2.13
C MET A 1 -19.41 -3.88 -2.24
N ILE A 2 -18.86 -3.39 -1.13
CA ILE A 2 -17.55 -2.72 -1.14
C ILE A 2 -16.52 -3.84 -1.13
N THR A 3 -15.64 -3.86 -2.13
CA THR A 3 -14.49 -4.76 -2.19
C THR A 3 -13.30 -3.99 -1.63
N GLU A 4 -12.64 -4.55 -0.62
CA GLU A 4 -11.43 -3.96 -0.03
C GLU A 4 -10.19 -4.43 -0.79
N ASP A 5 -9.25 -3.52 -1.00
CA ASP A 5 -7.97 -3.82 -1.63
C ASP A 5 -6.94 -4.16 -0.55
N TYR A 6 -6.44 -5.39 -0.60
CA TYR A 6 -5.42 -5.89 0.32
C TYR A 6 -4.03 -5.67 -0.26
N VAL A 7 -3.04 -5.41 0.62
CA VAL A 7 -1.65 -5.34 0.19
C VAL A 7 -1.17 -6.70 -0.30
N SER A 8 -0.28 -6.71 -1.29
CA SER A 8 0.40 -7.91 -1.74
C SER A 8 1.22 -8.58 -0.63
N PHE A 9 1.51 -9.87 -0.80
CA PHE A 9 2.31 -10.65 0.13
C PHE A 9 3.70 -10.04 0.39
N GLU A 10 4.32 -9.46 -0.65
CA GLU A 10 5.62 -8.80 -0.51
C GLU A 10 5.55 -7.61 0.46
N ILE A 11 4.54 -6.76 0.30
CA ILE A 11 4.32 -5.60 1.19
C ILE A 11 3.93 -6.06 2.59
N ALA A 12 3.08 -7.08 2.72
CA ALA A 12 2.70 -7.65 4.00
C ALA A 12 3.91 -8.12 4.82
N LYS A 13 4.90 -8.75 4.17
CA LYS A 13 6.16 -9.13 4.81
C LYS A 13 6.97 -7.92 5.27
N LEU A 14 7.15 -6.92 4.38
CA LEU A 14 7.88 -5.70 4.72
C LEU A 14 7.23 -4.94 5.89
N LEU A 15 5.90 -4.88 5.92
CA LEU A 15 5.15 -4.29 7.05
C LEU A 15 5.45 -5.03 8.35
N LYS A 16 5.42 -6.37 8.33
CA LYS A 16 5.76 -7.19 9.50
C LYS A 16 7.20 -6.93 9.97
N GLU A 17 8.16 -6.83 9.06
CA GLU A 17 9.57 -6.53 9.36
C GLU A 17 9.77 -5.12 9.94
N LYS A 18 8.84 -4.20 9.69
CA LYS A 18 8.84 -2.82 10.21
C LYS A 18 7.91 -2.64 11.40
N ASP A 19 7.64 -3.72 12.14
CA ASP A 19 6.83 -3.72 13.36
C ASP A 19 5.42 -3.13 13.15
N PHE A 20 4.81 -3.37 11.99
CA PHE A 20 3.37 -3.18 11.81
C PHE A 20 2.62 -4.23 12.66
N ASP A 21 2.47 -3.94 13.95
CA ASP A 21 1.77 -4.76 14.93
C ASP A 21 0.40 -4.15 15.22
N LYS A 22 -0.49 -4.17 14.22
CA LYS A 22 -1.90 -3.91 14.51
C LYS A 22 -2.44 -5.13 15.22
N ASP A 23 -2.75 -4.95 16.51
CA ASP A 23 -3.48 -5.89 17.36
C ASP A 23 -4.35 -6.81 16.50
N VAL A 24 -3.97 -8.08 16.55
CA VAL A 24 -4.31 -9.28 15.75
C VAL A 24 -5.81 -9.51 15.42
N LEU A 25 -6.70 -8.61 15.83
CA LEU A 25 -8.15 -8.81 15.86
C LEU A 25 -8.91 -8.30 14.63
N VAL A 26 -8.30 -7.60 13.65
CA VAL A 26 -9.09 -6.80 12.68
C VAL A 26 -8.82 -7.07 11.19
N THR A 27 -7.88 -7.95 10.82
CA THR A 27 -7.74 -8.32 9.39
C THR A 27 -8.48 -9.62 9.10
N ASP A 28 -9.42 -9.58 8.15
CA ASP A 28 -10.13 -10.79 7.68
C ASP A 28 -9.18 -11.78 6.98
N TRP A 29 -8.01 -11.33 6.51
CA TRP A 29 -7.09 -12.11 5.67
C TRP A 29 -5.64 -12.14 6.18
N TRP A 30 -4.94 -13.23 5.87
CA TRP A 30 -3.52 -13.44 6.16
C TRP A 30 -2.84 -14.25 5.04
N TYR A 31 -1.51 -14.17 4.98
CA TYR A 31 -0.68 -14.94 4.05
C TYR A 31 0.10 -16.03 4.77
N ASP A 32 0.08 -17.23 4.20
CA ASP A 32 0.96 -18.32 4.64
C ASP A 32 2.41 -18.13 4.15
N GLU A 33 3.31 -19.02 4.59
CA GLU A 33 4.73 -19.00 4.22
C GLU A 33 4.99 -19.11 2.70
N LYS A 34 4.00 -19.55 1.93
CA LYS A 34 4.04 -19.68 0.47
C LYS A 34 3.37 -18.50 -0.25
N GLY A 35 2.83 -17.54 0.50
CA GLY A 35 2.13 -16.36 -0.03
C GLY A 35 0.68 -16.64 -0.44
N ASN A 36 0.07 -17.76 -0.05
CA ASN A 36 -1.35 -17.99 -0.32
C ASN A 36 -2.20 -17.18 0.65
N ALA A 37 -3.24 -16.53 0.14
CA ALA A 37 -4.19 -15.76 0.93
C ALA A 37 -5.23 -16.68 1.58
N HIS A 38 -5.43 -16.51 2.89
CA HIS A 38 -6.39 -17.25 3.69
C HIS A 38 -7.31 -16.28 4.43
N LYS A 39 -8.60 -16.61 4.51
CA LYS A 39 -9.57 -15.85 5.29
C LYS A 39 -9.73 -16.47 6.68
N HIS A 40 -9.80 -15.66 7.73
CA HIS A 40 -10.18 -16.13 9.06
C HIS A 40 -11.61 -16.66 9.03
N GLN A 41 -11.78 -17.96 9.26
CA GLN A 41 -13.09 -18.60 9.17
C GLN A 41 -13.94 -18.46 10.44
N ASN A 42 -13.36 -18.03 11.57
CA ASN A 42 -14.09 -17.91 12.82
C ASN A 42 -13.54 -16.75 13.65
N TYR A 43 -14.34 -15.69 13.80
CA TYR A 43 -14.22 -14.78 14.94
C TYR A 43 -14.70 -15.53 16.18
N SER A 44 -13.91 -16.46 16.72
CA SER A 44 -14.17 -16.88 18.10
C SER A 44 -13.77 -15.72 18.99
N TYR A 45 -14.77 -15.00 19.49
CA TYR A 45 -14.71 -13.97 20.54
C TYR A 45 -14.16 -14.54 21.88
N SER A 46 -13.38 -15.62 21.85
CA SER A 46 -12.47 -15.99 22.92
C SER A 46 -11.27 -15.08 22.76
N GLY A 47 -11.07 -14.15 23.70
CA GLY A 47 -9.95 -13.20 23.73
C GLY A 47 -8.56 -13.83 23.88
N SER A 48 -8.33 -14.96 23.23
CA SER A 48 -7.02 -15.57 23.04
C SER A 48 -6.42 -15.00 21.76
N PRO A 49 -5.23 -14.38 21.82
CA PRO A 49 -4.55 -13.90 20.63
C PRO A 49 -4.34 -15.05 19.65
N VAL A 50 -4.65 -14.83 18.38
CA VAL A 50 -4.29 -15.76 17.31
C VAL A 50 -2.78 -15.73 17.21
N TYR A 51 -2.09 -16.69 17.84
CA TYR A 51 -0.66 -16.84 17.70
C TYR A 51 -0.36 -17.30 16.26
N TYR A 52 0.03 -16.37 15.40
CA TYR A 52 0.60 -16.73 14.11
C TYR A 52 1.91 -17.46 14.33
N LYS A 53 2.17 -18.48 13.51
CA LYS A 53 3.54 -18.95 13.34
C LYS A 53 4.40 -17.77 12.87
N GLU A 54 5.64 -17.67 13.34
CA GLU A 54 6.58 -16.62 12.94
C GLU A 54 6.71 -16.47 11.41
N THR A 55 6.42 -17.53 10.65
CA THR A 55 6.51 -17.55 9.18
C THR A 55 5.31 -16.95 8.44
N CYS A 56 4.21 -16.61 9.12
CA CYS A 56 3.01 -16.03 8.50
C CYS A 56 2.98 -14.51 8.67
N CYS A 57 2.29 -13.79 7.79
CA CYS A 57 2.08 -12.34 7.93
C CYS A 57 0.62 -11.96 7.67
N HIS A 58 0.18 -10.89 8.32
CA HIS A 58 -1.15 -10.32 8.11
C HIS A 58 -1.27 -9.76 6.70
N ALA A 59 -2.45 -9.84 6.12
CA ALA A 59 -2.80 -9.11 4.90
C ALA A 59 -3.62 -7.88 5.31
N PRO A 60 -3.01 -6.73 5.67
CA PRO A 60 -3.76 -5.50 5.89
C PRO A 60 -4.33 -4.97 4.58
N THR A 61 -5.38 -4.16 4.67
CA THR A 61 -5.83 -3.39 3.50
C THR A 61 -4.83 -2.29 3.14
N LEU A 62 -4.82 -1.83 1.90
CA LEU A 62 -4.01 -0.70 1.45
C LEU A 62 -4.22 0.51 2.38
N GLN A 63 -5.47 0.78 2.75
CA GLN A 63 -5.86 1.90 3.61
C GLN A 63 -5.28 1.74 5.03
N MET A 64 -5.22 0.52 5.56
CA MET A 64 -4.60 0.26 6.87
C MET A 64 -3.10 0.55 6.85
N ALA A 65 -2.39 0.13 5.80
CA ALA A 65 -0.97 0.39 5.63
C ALA A 65 -0.68 1.88 5.42
N ILE A 66 -1.43 2.56 4.53
CA ILE A 66 -1.32 4.01 4.29
C ILE A 66 -1.57 4.80 5.58
N LYS A 67 -2.61 4.42 6.34
CA LYS A 67 -2.92 5.08 7.62
C LYS A 67 -1.78 4.95 8.61
N TRP A 68 -1.20 3.76 8.76
CA TRP A 68 -0.09 3.54 9.68
C TRP A 68 1.17 4.31 9.26
N LEU A 69 1.54 4.31 7.96
CA LEU A 69 2.65 5.13 7.46
C LEU A 69 2.46 6.61 7.78
N ARG A 70 1.22 7.10 7.70
CA ARG A 70 0.89 8.49 8.05
C ARG A 70 0.99 8.77 9.55
N GLU A 71 0.42 7.89 10.37
CA GLU A 71 0.29 8.13 11.82
C GLU A 71 1.59 7.86 12.59
N VAL A 72 2.36 6.86 12.16
CA VAL A 72 3.59 6.41 12.85
C VAL A 72 4.84 7.01 12.22
N HIS A 73 4.88 7.10 10.89
CA HIS A 73 6.07 7.54 10.16
C HIS A 73 5.91 8.90 9.47
N HIS A 74 4.77 9.57 9.66
CA HIS A 74 4.49 10.87 9.07
C HIS A 74 4.61 10.93 7.53
N PHE A 75 4.43 9.79 6.85
CA PHE A 75 4.36 9.75 5.40
C PHE A 75 2.92 9.77 4.92
N HIS A 76 2.54 10.85 4.25
CA HIS A 76 1.26 10.97 3.59
C HIS A 76 1.39 10.59 2.11
N ILE A 77 0.68 9.53 1.71
CA ILE A 77 0.69 8.99 0.35
C ILE A 77 -0.63 9.36 -0.34
N PHE A 78 -0.53 9.82 -1.58
CA PHE A 78 -1.67 9.92 -2.47
C PHE A 78 -1.26 9.60 -3.91
N THR A 79 -2.22 9.11 -4.69
CA THR A 79 -2.02 8.79 -6.11
C THR A 79 -2.72 9.82 -6.97
N VAL A 80 -2.11 10.18 -8.10
CA VAL A 80 -2.68 11.11 -9.07
C VAL A 80 -2.60 10.54 -10.48
N PRO A 81 -3.61 10.77 -11.32
CA PRO A 81 -3.52 10.54 -12.75
C PRO A 81 -2.29 11.19 -13.38
N ARG A 82 -1.62 10.46 -14.25
CA ARG A 82 -0.57 11.00 -15.13
C ARG A 82 -1.14 11.17 -16.53
N TRP A 83 -0.90 12.36 -17.09
CA TRP A 83 -1.33 12.75 -18.42
C TRP A 83 -0.10 13.04 -19.28
N GLU A 84 -0.15 12.64 -20.54
CA GLU A 84 0.83 13.03 -21.56
C GLU A 84 0.11 13.71 -22.72
N ASP A 85 0.78 14.68 -23.32
CA ASP A 85 0.31 15.33 -24.54
C ASP A 85 0.58 14.38 -25.71
N VAL A 86 -0.47 14.04 -26.46
CA VAL A 86 -0.39 13.16 -27.62
C VAL A 86 -0.77 13.98 -28.85
N GLU A 87 0.13 14.02 -29.83
CA GLU A 87 -0.09 14.69 -31.11
C GLU A 87 -0.84 13.75 -32.06
N TYR A 88 -2.00 14.19 -32.55
CA TYR A 88 -2.73 13.47 -33.59
C TYR A 88 -2.15 13.77 -34.97
N ILE A 89 -2.41 12.86 -35.91
CA ILE A 89 -2.07 13.03 -37.34
C ILE A 89 -2.71 14.32 -37.92
N SER A 90 -3.80 14.82 -37.32
CA SER A 90 -4.46 16.09 -37.67
C SER A 90 -3.73 17.35 -37.19
N GLY A 91 -2.67 17.24 -36.38
CA GLY A 91 -1.95 18.37 -35.77
C GLY A 91 -2.62 18.96 -34.52
N GLU A 92 -3.68 18.32 -34.01
CA GLU A 92 -4.31 18.68 -32.73
C GLU A 92 -3.63 17.93 -31.58
N TRP A 93 -3.46 18.61 -30.44
CA TRP A 93 -2.89 18.04 -29.22
C TRP A 93 -4.03 17.71 -28.24
N GLU A 94 -4.08 16.46 -27.77
CA GLU A 94 -4.98 16.05 -26.68
C GLU A 94 -4.18 15.49 -25.51
N LYS A 95 -4.76 15.58 -24.30
CA LYS A 95 -4.18 14.96 -23.10
C LYS A 95 -4.72 13.55 -22.95
N GLN A 96 -3.83 12.57 -23.01
CA GLN A 96 -4.17 11.18 -22.73
C GLN A 96 -3.71 10.79 -21.33
N MET A 97 -4.59 10.14 -20.56
CA MET A 97 -4.20 9.50 -19.31
C MET A 97 -3.35 8.27 -19.64
N ILE A 98 -2.10 8.24 -19.18
CA ILE A 98 -1.17 7.14 -19.45
C ILE A 98 -0.97 6.21 -18.23
N GLY A 99 -1.52 6.58 -17.07
CA GLY A 99 -1.47 5.77 -15.86
C GLY A 99 -1.58 6.61 -14.60
N TYR A 100 -1.03 6.08 -13.52
CA TYR A 100 -1.02 6.70 -12.20
C TYR A 100 0.41 6.86 -11.69
N GLN A 101 0.64 7.92 -10.93
CA GLN A 101 1.86 8.16 -10.18
C GLN A 101 1.51 8.40 -8.71
N TYR A 102 2.41 8.02 -7.81
CA TYR A 102 2.25 8.30 -6.40
C TYR A 102 3.06 9.54 -6.00
N VAL A 103 2.60 10.20 -4.95
CA VAL A 103 3.30 11.30 -4.28
C VAL A 103 3.38 10.96 -2.80
N ILE A 104 4.57 11.14 -2.23
CA ILE A 104 4.83 10.95 -0.81
C ILE A 104 5.24 12.29 -0.22
N LEU A 105 4.50 12.73 0.78
CA LEU A 105 4.83 13.90 1.58
C LEU A 105 5.29 13.43 2.95
N ASP A 106 6.48 13.87 3.36
CA ASP A 106 6.85 13.86 4.76
C ASP A 106 6.12 15.03 5.43
N ILE A 107 5.11 14.71 6.25
CA ILE A 107 4.34 15.71 7.00
C ILE A 107 4.95 16.01 8.37
N GLY A 108 5.99 15.28 8.78
CA GLY A 108 6.81 15.58 9.95
C GLY A 108 7.90 16.61 9.64
N ASP A 109 8.40 16.62 8.40
CA ASP A 109 9.28 17.65 7.85
C ASP A 109 8.62 18.34 6.64
N THR A 110 7.90 19.44 6.91
CA THR A 110 7.10 20.17 5.91
C THR A 110 7.89 20.71 4.72
N ASN A 111 9.22 20.65 4.73
CA ASN A 111 10.08 21.08 3.63
C ASN A 111 10.55 19.93 2.72
N ARG A 112 10.28 18.66 3.06
CA ARG A 112 10.78 17.50 2.31
C ARG A 112 9.68 16.85 1.49
N LYS A 113 9.60 17.23 0.21
CA LYS A 113 8.88 16.44 -0.80
C LYS A 113 9.80 15.34 -1.33
N ILE A 114 9.37 14.09 -1.20
CA ILE A 114 10.08 12.97 -1.80
C ILE A 114 9.51 12.76 -3.20
N ASN A 115 10.10 13.45 -4.17
CA ASN A 115 9.80 13.26 -5.58
C ASN A 115 10.74 12.18 -6.12
N GLN A 116 10.20 11.00 -6.39
CA GLN A 116 10.94 9.85 -6.94
C GLN A 116 10.61 9.63 -8.43
N PRO A 117 11.46 8.92 -9.19
CA PRO A 117 11.23 8.65 -10.59
C PRO A 117 9.91 7.91 -10.78
N ILE A 118 9.12 8.43 -11.70
CA ILE A 118 7.75 8.01 -12.00
C ILE A 118 7.78 6.58 -12.55
N THR A 119 7.45 5.59 -11.72
CA THR A 119 6.96 4.31 -12.24
C THR A 119 5.51 4.53 -12.64
N THR A 120 5.25 4.56 -13.95
CA THR A 120 3.87 4.61 -14.44
C THR A 120 3.16 3.34 -14.00
N ALA A 121 2.32 3.45 -12.98
CA ALA A 121 1.46 2.36 -12.54
C ALA A 121 0.22 2.31 -13.43
N LEU A 122 -0.23 1.10 -13.76
CA LEU A 122 -1.40 0.92 -14.63
C LEU A 122 -2.72 1.16 -13.89
N SER A 123 -2.71 1.16 -12.55
CA SER A 123 -3.89 1.38 -11.71
C SER A 123 -3.56 2.21 -10.46
N PRO A 124 -4.57 2.81 -9.79
CA PRO A 124 -4.37 3.48 -8.51
C PRO A 124 -3.78 2.55 -7.42
N GLU A 125 -4.25 1.31 -7.36
CA GLU A 125 -3.86 0.32 -6.34
C GLU A 125 -2.39 -0.07 -6.50
N SER A 126 -1.96 -0.36 -7.73
CA SER A 126 -0.55 -0.63 -8.04
C SER A 126 0.35 0.58 -7.76
N SER A 127 -0.18 1.79 -7.94
CA SER A 127 0.53 3.03 -7.57
C SER A 127 0.68 3.17 -6.05
N TYR A 128 -0.37 2.87 -5.27
CA TYR A 128 -0.30 2.84 -3.81
C TYR A 128 0.65 1.76 -3.30
N GLU A 129 0.62 0.55 -3.87
CA GLU A 129 1.56 -0.52 -3.51
C GLU A 129 3.02 -0.10 -3.72
N ALA A 130 3.33 0.49 -4.88
CA ALA A 130 4.67 0.99 -5.15
C ALA A 130 5.11 2.06 -4.14
N ALA A 131 4.20 2.96 -3.75
CA ALA A 131 4.47 4.00 -2.76
C ALA A 131 4.71 3.43 -1.36
N ILE A 132 3.87 2.49 -0.92
CA ILE A 132 3.99 1.82 0.37
C ILE A 132 5.33 1.07 0.42
N LYS A 133 5.63 0.27 -0.61
CA LYS A 133 6.90 -0.46 -0.71
C LYS A 133 8.09 0.48 -0.61
N TYR A 134 8.09 1.56 -1.39
CA TYR A 134 9.13 2.58 -1.34
C TYR A 134 9.31 3.16 0.08
N CYS A 135 8.21 3.53 0.75
CA CYS A 135 8.29 4.02 2.13
C CYS A 135 8.95 2.99 3.04
N LEU A 136 8.48 1.74 3.03
CA LEU A 136 8.98 0.66 3.90
C LEU A 136 10.47 0.38 3.69
N GLU A 137 10.93 0.34 2.44
CA GLU A 137 12.33 0.12 2.10
C GLU A 137 13.25 1.27 2.58
N ASN A 138 12.69 2.47 2.80
CA ASN A 138 13.43 3.67 3.22
C ASN A 138 13.20 4.04 4.70
N LEU A 139 12.42 3.27 5.45
CA LEU A 139 12.33 3.40 6.91
C LEU A 139 13.63 2.86 7.54
N ILE A 140 14.36 3.72 8.26
CA ILE A 140 15.57 3.37 9.02
C ILE A 140 15.16 2.65 10.31
#